data_AF-A0A2P4THE2-F1
#
_entry.id   AF-A0A2P4THE2-F1
#
_cell.length_a   1.000
_cell.length_b   1.000
_cell.length_c   1.000
_cell.angle_alpha   90.00
_cell.angle_beta   90.00
_cell.angle_gamma   90.00
#
_symmetry.space_group_name_H-M   'P 1'
#
loop_
_entity.id
_entity.type
_entity.pdbx_description
1 polymer ?
#
loop_
_entity_poly.entity_id
_entity_poly.type
_entity_poly.pdbx_seq_one_letter_code
_entity_poly.pdbx_strand_id
1 'polypeptide(L)'
;MRSLKSLVCFQHTDVIHTGNELIYLDPHTTQSFVDSEENGTVDDQSFHCQQAPHRMKIMNLDPSVALGFFCKEECDFDNWCSLVQKEILKQQSLRMFELVQKHPPHWPPFIPPTKPEVTTTGAELIESTDKLFELEEEFEILSV
;
A
#
# COMPACT_ATOMS: atom_id res chain seq x y z
N MET A 1 3.92 4.12 -17.60
CA MET A 1 3.07 4.31 -16.40
C MET A 1 2.68 2.93 -15.87
N ARG A 2 3.38 2.41 -14.86
CA ARG A 2 3.11 1.08 -14.28
C ARG A 2 2.29 1.29 -13.02
N SER A 3 1.04 0.81 -13.01
CA SER A 3 0.18 0.80 -11.82
C SER A 3 0.41 -0.51 -11.08
N LEU A 4 0.88 -0.43 -9.83
CA LEU A 4 0.80 -1.54 -8.88
C LEU A 4 -0.56 -1.41 -8.19
N LYS A 5 -1.45 -2.38 -8.42
CA LYS A 5 -2.59 -2.63 -7.53
C LYS A 5 -2.24 -3.85 -6.69
N SER A 6 -1.70 -3.61 -5.51
CA SER A 6 -1.82 -4.54 -4.39
C SER A 6 -2.71 -3.83 -3.39
N LEU A 7 -3.93 -4.33 -3.20
CA LEU A 7 -4.77 -3.91 -2.09
C LEU A 7 -4.23 -4.64 -0.85
N VAL A 8 -3.11 -4.15 -0.32
CA VAL A 8 -2.75 -4.46 1.06
C VAL A 8 -3.72 -3.64 1.89
N CYS A 9 -4.51 -4.31 2.74
CA CYS A 9 -5.26 -3.62 3.78
C CYS A 9 -4.23 -3.02 4.74
N PHE A 10 -3.79 -1.79 4.46
CA PHE A 10 -2.89 -1.09 5.36
C PHE A 10 -3.70 -0.71 6.59
N GLN A 11 -3.39 -1.33 7.73
CA GLN A 11 -3.95 -0.91 9.01
C GLN A 11 -3.57 0.55 9.33
N HIS A 12 -2.48 1.06 8.76
CA HIS A 12 -1.97 2.40 9.01
C HIS A 12 -1.41 3.02 7.72
N THR A 13 -1.69 4.30 7.47
CA THR A 13 -1.16 5.05 6.32
C THR A 13 -0.25 6.18 6.75
N ASP A 14 0.51 6.74 5.81
CA ASP A 14 1.33 7.94 5.99
C ASP A 14 2.33 7.85 7.16
N VAL A 15 3.05 6.73 7.19
CA VAL A 15 3.97 6.40 8.28
C VAL A 15 5.27 7.20 8.19
N ILE A 16 5.58 7.97 9.24
CA ILE A 16 6.80 8.78 9.39
C ILE A 16 7.62 8.26 10.56
N HIS A 17 8.94 8.21 10.44
CA HIS A 17 9.84 7.78 11.51
C HIS A 17 10.35 8.96 12.36
N THR A 18 10.35 8.81 13.69
CA THR A 18 10.97 9.77 14.62
C THR A 18 11.61 9.03 15.80
N GLY A 19 12.94 8.96 15.85
CA GLY A 19 13.67 8.29 16.93
C GLY A 19 13.43 6.78 16.91
N ASN A 20 12.69 6.24 17.89
CA ASN A 20 12.31 4.83 17.93
C ASN A 20 10.79 4.61 17.72
N GLU A 21 10.10 5.67 17.28
CA GLU A 21 8.67 5.67 17.04
C GLU A 21 8.34 5.88 15.56
N LEU A 22 7.18 5.38 15.17
CA LEU A 22 6.50 5.64 13.93
C LEU A 22 5.28 6.49 14.23
N ILE A 23 5.07 7.52 13.42
CA ILE A 23 3.91 8.40 13.42
C ILE A 23 3.04 7.98 12.24
N TYR A 24 1.73 7.84 12.41
CA TYR A 24 0.84 7.37 11.34
C TYR A 24 -0.56 7.97 11.41
N LEU A 25 -1.30 7.86 10.30
CA LEU A 25 -2.74 8.12 10.24
C LEU A 25 -3.52 6.80 10.39
N ASP A 26 -4.56 6.85 11.22
CA ASP A 26 -5.38 5.71 11.60
C ASP A 26 -6.76 5.79 10.91
N PRO A 27 -7.09 4.87 9.97
CA PRO A 27 -8.37 4.86 9.28
C PRO A 27 -9.51 4.20 10.10
N HIS A 28 -9.27 3.71 11.33
CA HIS A 28 -10.26 2.95 12.10
C HIS A 28 -11.34 3.82 12.77
N THR A 29 -11.66 4.98 12.18
CA THR A 29 -12.78 5.83 12.57
C THR A 29 -13.80 5.88 11.44
N THR A 30 -15.00 5.35 11.70
CA THR A 30 -16.11 5.46 10.76
C THR A 30 -16.66 6.88 10.78
N GLN A 31 -16.69 7.53 9.62
CA GLN A 31 -17.28 8.85 9.42
C GLN A 31 -18.50 8.74 8.50
N SER A 32 -19.42 9.70 8.58
CA SER A 32 -20.51 9.80 7.62
C SER A 32 -19.99 10.05 6.21
N PHE A 33 -20.70 9.53 5.21
CA PHE A 33 -20.42 9.86 3.81
C PHE A 33 -20.59 11.37 3.57
N VAL A 34 -19.70 11.96 2.78
CA VAL A 34 -19.75 13.37 2.37
C VAL A 34 -20.17 13.45 0.92
N ASP A 35 -21.34 14.06 0.68
CA ASP A 35 -21.85 14.34 -0.66
C ASP A 35 -21.08 15.48 -1.35
N SER A 36 -21.13 15.52 -2.68
CA SER A 36 -20.65 16.68 -3.44
C SER A 36 -21.73 17.76 -3.51
N GLU A 37 -21.30 19.01 -3.40
CA GLU A 37 -22.14 20.19 -3.55
C GLU A 37 -22.54 20.43 -5.01
N GLU A 38 -23.62 21.19 -5.27
CA GLU A 38 -24.13 21.45 -6.63
C GLU A 38 -23.09 22.11 -7.57
N ASN A 39 -22.13 22.83 -6.99
CA ASN A 39 -21.04 23.48 -7.71
C ASN A 39 -19.84 22.55 -7.98
N GLY A 40 -19.92 21.27 -7.59
CA GLY A 40 -18.87 20.27 -7.74
C GLY A 40 -17.78 20.31 -6.66
N THR A 41 -17.94 21.13 -5.61
CA THR A 41 -17.03 21.13 -4.45
C THR A 41 -17.44 20.08 -3.42
N VAL A 42 -16.55 19.77 -2.49
CA VAL A 42 -16.78 18.83 -1.38
C VAL A 42 -16.32 19.52 -0.10
N ASP A 43 -17.10 19.41 0.99
CA ASP A 43 -16.64 19.81 2.32
C ASP A 43 -15.54 18.86 2.80
N ASP A 44 -14.29 19.33 2.80
CA ASP A 44 -13.13 18.48 2.99
C ASP A 44 -12.72 18.30 4.47
N GLN A 45 -13.44 18.92 5.41
CA GLN A 45 -13.05 18.94 6.83
C GLN A 45 -12.80 17.55 7.43
N SER A 46 -13.60 16.56 7.05
CA SER A 46 -13.50 15.17 7.52
C SER A 46 -12.30 14.39 6.97
N PHE A 47 -11.66 14.90 5.91
CA PHE A 47 -10.49 14.30 5.26
C PHE A 47 -9.16 14.82 5.81
N HIS A 48 -9.19 15.79 6.72
CA HIS A 48 -8.01 16.34 7.39
C HIS A 48 -8.01 15.94 8.87
N CYS A 49 -7.04 15.12 9.28
CA CYS A 49 -6.89 14.79 10.70
C CYS A 49 -6.37 16.01 11.48
N GLN A 50 -7.23 16.61 12.31
CA GLN A 50 -6.87 17.76 13.18
C GLN A 50 -6.32 17.30 14.55
N GLN A 51 -6.34 16.01 14.83
CA GLN A 51 -5.87 15.44 16.10
C GLN A 51 -4.35 15.26 16.07
N ALA A 52 -3.76 15.13 17.26
CA ALA A 52 -2.37 14.73 17.35
C ALA A 52 -2.18 13.38 16.65
N PRO A 53 -1.14 13.23 15.81
CA PRO A 53 -0.98 12.01 15.03
C PRO A 53 -0.64 10.82 15.93
N HIS A 54 -1.10 9.64 15.53
CA HIS A 54 -0.88 8.41 16.30
C HIS A 54 0.59 8.03 16.29
N ARG A 55 1.02 7.34 17.34
CA ARG A 55 2.40 6.90 17.53
C ARG A 55 2.47 5.44 17.96
N MET A 56 3.45 4.73 17.45
CA MET A 56 3.81 3.40 17.93
C MET A 56 5.31 3.17 17.88
N LYS A 57 5.83 2.25 18.70
CA LYS A 57 7.24 1.83 18.59
C LYS A 57 7.45 1.08 17.27
N ILE A 58 8.60 1.28 16.63
CA ILE A 58 8.95 0.59 15.37
C ILE A 58 8.88 -0.94 15.51
N MET A 59 9.24 -1.44 16.69
CA MET A 59 9.21 -2.88 17.01
C MET A 59 7.80 -3.48 17.04
N ASN A 60 6.76 -2.65 17.05
CA ASN A 60 5.37 -3.08 17.04
C ASN A 60 4.76 -3.04 15.62
N LEU A 61 5.53 -2.61 14.61
CA LEU A 61 5.08 -2.62 13.23
C LEU A 61 5.00 -4.06 12.73
N ASP A 62 3.88 -4.41 12.09
CA ASP A 62 3.74 -5.68 11.39
C ASP A 62 4.82 -5.79 10.27
N PRO A 63 5.49 -6.95 10.11
CA PRO A 63 6.53 -7.10 9.09
C PRO A 63 6.00 -7.02 7.65
N SER A 64 4.71 -7.23 7.42
CA SER A 64 4.06 -7.07 6.12
C SER A 64 3.81 -5.60 5.83
N VAL A 65 4.76 -4.99 5.11
CA VAL A 65 4.70 -3.57 4.72
C VAL A 65 4.84 -3.41 3.23
N ALA A 66 4.32 -2.29 2.70
CA ALA A 66 4.67 -1.81 1.37
C ALA A 66 5.28 -0.43 1.46
N LEU A 67 6.32 -0.21 0.66
CA LEU A 67 6.99 1.08 0.55
C LEU A 67 6.44 1.83 -0.66
N GLY A 68 6.03 3.08 -0.46
CA GLY A 68 5.59 3.99 -1.51
C GLY A 68 6.67 5.03 -1.81
N PHE A 69 7.02 5.18 -3.08
CA PHE A 69 7.87 6.27 -3.57
C PHE A 69 7.17 6.98 -4.71
N PHE A 70 7.16 8.32 -4.69
CA PHE A 70 6.59 9.13 -5.75
C PHE A 70 7.71 9.83 -6.52
N CYS A 71 7.79 9.56 -7.82
CA CYS A 71 8.70 10.22 -8.76
C CYS A 71 7.83 10.87 -9.84
N LYS A 72 7.75 12.20 -9.86
CA LYS A 72 6.89 12.93 -10.79
C LYS A 72 7.45 12.84 -12.20
N GLU A 73 8.76 13.02 -12.32
CA GLU A 73 9.51 13.01 -13.56
C GLU A 73 10.55 11.88 -13.55
N GLU A 74 11.09 11.56 -14.73
CA GLU A 74 12.13 10.54 -14.88
C GLU A 74 13.40 10.90 -14.09
N CYS A 75 13.75 12.18 -14.04
CA CYS A 75 14.90 12.66 -13.26
C CYS A 75 14.73 12.42 -11.75
N ASP A 76 13.50 12.45 -11.22
CA ASP A 76 13.22 12.11 -9.82
C ASP A 76 13.49 10.64 -9.55
N PHE A 77 13.15 9.77 -10.51
CA PHE A 77 13.39 8.33 -10.42
C PHE A 77 14.89 8.01 -10.50
N ASP A 78 15.64 8.67 -11.38
CA ASP A 78 17.10 8.54 -11.46
C ASP A 78 17.80 8.99 -10.18
N ASN A 79 17.32 10.11 -9.59
CA ASN A 79 17.81 10.59 -8.30
C ASN A 79 17.49 9.59 -7.18
N TRP A 80 16.25 9.08 -7.13
CA TRP A 80 15.87 8.03 -6.18
C TRP A 80 16.74 6.79 -6.31
N CYS A 81 17.00 6.29 -7.53
CA CYS A 81 17.90 5.17 -7.77
C CYS A 81 19.30 5.42 -7.21
N SER A 82 19.84 6.62 -7.43
CA SER A 82 21.17 7.02 -6.95
C SER A 82 21.24 7.06 -5.41
N LEU A 83 20.21 7.58 -4.76
CA LEU A 83 20.09 7.62 -3.30
C LEU A 83 19.99 6.20 -2.71
N VAL A 84 19.12 5.36 -3.28
CA VAL A 84 18.94 3.97 -2.86
C VAL A 84 20.25 3.19 -2.97
N GLN A 85 20.97 3.32 -4.10
CA GLN A 85 22.26 2.65 -4.27
C GLN A 85 23.27 3.06 -3.19
N LYS A 86 23.33 4.36 -2.86
CA LYS A 86 24.23 4.86 -1.81
C LYS A 86 23.92 4.25 -0.43
N GLU A 87 22.64 4.10 -0.09
CA GLU A 87 22.22 3.51 1.20
C GLU A 87 22.46 2.00 1.26
N ILE A 88 22.22 1.31 0.14
CA ILE A 88 22.44 -0.15 -0.02
C ILE A 88 23.93 -0.54 0.06
N LEU A 89 24.85 0.38 -0.25
CA LEU A 89 26.30 0.16 -0.20
C LEU A 89 26.90 0.36 1.20
N LYS A 90 26.15 0.84 2.19
CA LYS A 90 26.66 0.99 3.56
C LYS A 90 26.90 -0.38 4.19
N GLN A 91 28.09 -0.58 4.80
CA GLN A 91 28.56 -1.88 5.32
C GLN A 91 27.72 -2.50 6.46
N GLN A 92 26.68 -1.82 6.95
CA GLN A 92 25.85 -2.26 8.07
C GLN A 92 24.34 -2.28 7.74
N SER A 93 23.93 -2.08 6.48
CA SER A 93 22.51 -2.14 6.12
C SER A 93 22.10 -3.56 5.70
N LEU A 94 21.18 -4.15 6.48
CA LEU A 94 20.37 -5.27 5.98
C LEU A 94 19.38 -4.70 4.96
N ARG A 95 19.42 -5.23 3.74
CA ARG A 95 18.64 -4.69 2.62
C ARG A 95 17.22 -5.24 2.67
N MET A 96 16.22 -4.36 2.74
CA MET A 96 14.80 -4.75 2.67
C MET A 96 14.36 -5.09 1.24
N PHE A 97 14.99 -4.47 0.24
CA PHE A 97 14.70 -4.69 -1.17
C PHE A 97 15.99 -4.55 -2.01
N GLU A 98 15.94 -5.01 -3.25
CA GLU A 98 17.02 -4.86 -4.23
C GLU A 98 16.61 -3.93 -5.38
N LEU A 99 17.61 -3.23 -5.93
CA LEU A 99 17.45 -2.39 -7.11
C LEU A 99 18.35 -2.95 -8.22
N VAL A 100 17.73 -3.44 -9.28
CA VAL A 100 18.41 -4.10 -10.41
C VAL A 100 18.18 -3.33 -11.71
N GLN A 101 19.23 -3.18 -12.53
CA GLN A 101 19.13 -2.48 -13.82
C GLN A 101 18.43 -3.33 -14.89
N LYS A 102 18.53 -4.65 -14.81
CA LYS A 102 17.95 -5.60 -15.76
C LYS A 102 17.15 -6.65 -15.01
N HIS A 103 16.04 -7.06 -15.60
CA HIS A 103 15.23 -8.18 -15.13
C HIS A 103 16.10 -9.45 -15.06
N PRO A 104 16.21 -10.11 -13.89
CA PRO A 104 16.98 -11.33 -13.77
C PRO A 104 16.50 -12.41 -14.74
N PRO A 105 17.40 -13.16 -15.41
CA PRO A 105 16.99 -14.14 -16.41
C PRO A 105 16.14 -15.31 -15.86
N HIS A 106 16.26 -15.58 -14.55
CA HIS A 106 15.56 -16.69 -13.88
C HIS A 106 14.17 -16.29 -13.36
N TRP A 107 13.79 -15.00 -13.46
CA TRP A 107 12.47 -14.55 -13.05
C TRP A 107 11.43 -14.85 -14.13
N PRO A 108 10.16 -15.09 -13.75
CA PRO A 108 9.08 -15.21 -14.70
C PRO A 108 9.00 -13.94 -15.57
N PRO A 109 8.63 -14.04 -16.86
CA PRO A 109 8.44 -12.86 -17.69
C PRO A 109 7.50 -11.86 -17.01
N PHE A 110 7.84 -10.57 -17.08
CA PHE A 110 6.93 -9.52 -16.62
C PHE A 110 5.66 -9.54 -17.47
N ILE A 111 4.54 -9.94 -16.86
CA ILE A 111 3.21 -9.82 -17.46
C ILE A 111 2.62 -8.50 -16.94
N PRO A 112 2.51 -7.46 -17.79
CA PRO A 112 1.85 -6.22 -17.38
C PRO A 112 0.43 -6.55 -16.95
N PRO A 113 -0.09 -5.94 -15.87
CA PRO A 113 -1.50 -6.05 -15.55
C PRO A 113 -2.29 -5.62 -16.78
N THR A 114 -3.05 -6.55 -17.38
CA THR A 114 -4.03 -6.22 -18.40
C THR A 114 -4.97 -5.21 -17.77
N LYS A 115 -5.21 -4.08 -18.44
CA LYS A 115 -6.10 -3.02 -17.95
C LYS A 115 -7.37 -3.71 -17.43
N PRO A 116 -7.70 -3.64 -16.13
CA PRO A 116 -9.00 -4.12 -15.69
C PRO A 116 -10.01 -3.33 -16.52
N GLU A 117 -10.87 -4.02 -17.25
CA GLU A 117 -11.99 -3.41 -17.92
C GLU A 117 -12.91 -2.91 -16.80
N VAL A 118 -12.72 -1.65 -16.42
CA VAL A 118 -13.57 -0.99 -15.44
C VAL A 118 -14.83 -0.59 -16.22
N THR A 119 -15.80 -1.50 -16.31
CA THR A 119 -17.18 -1.12 -16.51
C THR A 119 -17.65 -0.43 -15.24
N THR A 120 -17.76 0.90 -15.29
CA THR A 120 -18.37 1.70 -14.24
C THR A 120 -19.87 1.43 -14.23
N THR A 121 -20.28 0.31 -13.68
CA THR A 121 -21.67 0.02 -13.31
C THR A 121 -21.60 -0.53 -11.91
N GLY A 122 -22.10 0.27 -10.95
CA GLY A 122 -21.91 0.03 -9.53
C GLY A 122 -22.32 -1.39 -9.13
N ALA A 123 -21.48 -2.01 -8.30
CA ALA A 123 -21.78 -3.25 -7.58
C ALA A 123 -22.41 -4.36 -8.44
N GLU A 124 -21.66 -4.92 -9.39
CA GLU A 124 -22.03 -6.22 -9.95
C GLU A 124 -21.47 -7.35 -9.07
N LEU A 125 -22.42 -8.09 -8.50
CA LEU A 125 -22.31 -9.32 -7.74
C LEU A 125 -21.24 -10.27 -8.33
N ILE A 126 -20.44 -10.85 -7.44
CA ILE A 126 -19.65 -12.05 -7.75
C ILE A 126 -20.64 -13.18 -8.05
N GLU A 127 -21.03 -13.32 -9.32
CA GLU A 127 -21.80 -14.46 -9.80
C GLU A 127 -20.84 -15.65 -9.91
N SER A 128 -20.58 -16.30 -8.78
CA SER A 128 -20.20 -17.72 -8.59
C SER A 128 -19.61 -17.94 -7.19
N THR A 129 -20.44 -17.80 -6.16
CA THR A 129 -20.09 -18.20 -4.78
C THR A 129 -19.79 -19.70 -4.64
N ASP A 130 -20.23 -20.53 -5.57
CA ASP A 130 -20.18 -22.00 -5.44
C ASP A 130 -18.76 -22.59 -5.51
N LYS A 131 -17.78 -21.85 -6.04
CA LYS A 131 -16.38 -22.32 -6.12
C LYS A 131 -15.49 -21.84 -4.98
N LEU A 132 -15.93 -20.86 -4.19
CA LEU A 132 -15.16 -20.35 -3.07
C LEU A 132 -15.36 -21.18 -1.79
N PHE A 133 -16.56 -21.79 -1.63
CA PHE A 133 -16.90 -22.57 -0.44
C PHE A 133 -16.06 -23.85 -0.27
N GLU A 134 -15.56 -24.47 -1.35
CA GLU A 134 -14.76 -25.70 -1.20
C GLU A 134 -13.32 -25.47 -0.75
N LEU A 135 -12.81 -24.22 -0.77
CA LEU A 135 -11.44 -23.91 -0.37
C LEU A 135 -11.31 -23.34 1.06
N GLU A 136 -12.43 -23.02 1.73
CA GLU A 136 -12.42 -22.47 3.10
C GLU A 136 -12.59 -23.52 4.21
N GLU A 137 -12.83 -24.80 3.88
CA GLU A 137 -13.07 -25.85 4.90
C GLU A 137 -11.80 -26.46 5.53
N GLU A 138 -10.59 -26.05 5.14
CA GLU A 138 -9.33 -26.61 5.69
C GLU A 138 -8.53 -25.62 6.56
N PHE A 139 -9.18 -25.00 7.55
CA PHE A 139 -8.48 -24.43 8.71
C PHE A 139 -9.02 -25.05 10.00
N GLU A 140 -8.35 -26.10 10.50
CA GLU A 140 -8.58 -26.61 11.86
C GLU A 140 -8.15 -25.56 12.90
N ILE A 141 -9.10 -25.06 13.68
CA ILE A 141 -8.81 -24.28 14.89
C ILE A 141 -8.42 -25.29 15.99
N LEU A 142 -7.13 -25.32 16.35
CA LEU A 142 -6.69 -25.99 17.56
C LEU A 142 -7.23 -25.23 18.78
N SER A 143 -8.26 -25.77 19.40
CA SER A 143 -8.75 -25.30 20.70
C SER A 143 -7.75 -25.71 21.80
N VAL A 144 -7.19 -24.72 22.50
CA VAL A 144 -6.58 -24.88 23.83
C VAL A 144 -7.54 -24.34 24.88
#